data_AF-A0A1Q5BYP1-F1
#
_entry.id   AF-A0A1Q5BYP1-F1
#
_cell.length_a   1.000
_cell.length_b   1.000
_cell.length_c   1.000
_cell.angle_alpha   90.00
_cell.angle_beta   90.00
_cell.angle_gamma   90.00
#
_symmetry.space_group_name_H-M   'P 1'
#
loop_
_entity.id
_entity.type
_entity.pdbx_description
1 polymer ?
#
loop_
_entity_poly.entity_id
_entity_poly.type
_entity_poly.pdbx_seq_one_letter_code
_entity_poly.pdbx_strand_id
1 'polypeptide(L)'
;MDFLRPASWEEALAAKAEHPTAVPIAGGTDVMVEIVADLPTTLDTPTIPVDVLELADDHAPYGLRGVGEAPTLSSTPAVLAAVRDATGLALDRTPVRPEHLTGTA
;
A
#
# COMPACT_ATOMS: atom_id res chain seq x y z
N MET A 1 -11.17 7.74 -22.91
CA MET A 1 -10.97 7.64 -21.45
C MET A 1 -9.64 8.31 -21.22
N ASP A 2 -9.68 9.51 -20.65
CA ASP A 2 -8.51 10.37 -20.59
C ASP A 2 -7.91 10.28 -19.18
N PHE A 3 -6.64 9.92 -19.11
CA PHE A 3 -5.91 9.76 -17.85
C PHE A 3 -5.14 11.05 -17.56
N LEU A 4 -5.61 11.81 -16.57
CA LEU A 4 -4.93 13.00 -16.07
C LEU A 4 -3.90 12.59 -15.02
N ARG A 5 -2.65 13.05 -15.16
CA ARG A 5 -1.55 12.78 -14.22
C ARG A 5 -0.93 14.10 -13.74
N PRO A 6 -1.62 14.85 -12.86
CA PRO A 6 -1.07 16.07 -12.29
C PRO A 6 0.19 15.76 -11.47
N ALA A 7 1.26 16.51 -11.68
CA ALA A 7 2.53 16.36 -10.97
C ALA A 7 2.60 17.24 -9.70
N SER A 8 1.60 18.09 -9.48
CA SER A 8 1.51 18.96 -8.31
C SER A 8 0.07 19.08 -7.79
N TRP A 9 -0.05 19.55 -6.55
CA TRP A 9 -1.36 19.82 -5.94
C TRP A 9 -2.16 20.88 -6.71
N GLU A 10 -1.48 21.92 -7.20
CA GLU A 10 -2.09 22.98 -8.00
C GLU A 10 -2.65 22.44 -9.32
N GLU A 11 -1.88 21.60 -10.02
CA GLU A 11 -2.32 20.92 -11.23
C GLU A 11 -3.50 19.96 -10.97
N ALA A 12 -3.51 19.28 -9.82
CA ALA A 12 -4.60 18.38 -9.45
C ALA A 12 -5.92 19.14 -9.21
N LEU A 13 -5.84 20.30 -8.55
CA LEU A 13 -7.00 21.17 -8.33
C LEU A 13 -7.51 21.78 -9.64
N ALA A 14 -6.62 22.24 -10.52
CA ALA A 14 -6.98 22.74 -11.84
C ALA A 14 -7.67 21.65 -12.68
N ALA A 15 -7.10 20.44 -12.73
CA ALA A 15 -7.68 19.29 -13.40
C ALA A 15 -9.07 18.93 -12.85
N LYS A 16 -9.27 19.01 -11.52
CA LYS A 16 -10.59 18.76 -10.92
C LYS A 16 -11.61 19.85 -11.24
N ALA A 17 -11.19 21.10 -11.33
CA ALA A 17 -12.05 22.22 -11.71
C ALA A 17 -12.49 22.12 -13.19
N GLU A 18 -11.57 21.76 -14.08
CA GLU A 18 -11.84 21.54 -15.51
C GLU A 18 -12.65 20.27 -15.77
N HIS A 19 -12.45 19.25 -14.93
CA HIS A 19 -13.14 17.96 -15.03
C HIS A 19 -13.87 17.60 -13.72
N PRO A 20 -15.01 18.24 -13.39
CA PRO A 20 -15.71 18.04 -12.11
C PRO A 20 -16.16 16.60 -11.86
N THR A 21 -16.42 15.84 -12.92
CA THR A 21 -16.83 14.43 -12.87
C THR A 21 -15.66 13.45 -12.85
N ALA A 22 -14.41 13.93 -12.94
CA ALA A 22 -13.24 13.07 -12.83
C ALA A 22 -13.21 12.40 -11.45
N VAL A 23 -13.08 11.08 -11.44
CA VAL A 23 -12.89 10.29 -10.23
C VAL A 23 -11.39 10.21 -10.00
N PRO A 24 -10.87 10.58 -8.81
CA PRO A 24 -9.47 10.38 -8.49
C PRO A 24 -9.15 8.88 -8.58
N ILE A 25 -8.30 8.52 -9.55
CA ILE A 25 -7.63 7.21 -9.60
C ILE A 25 -6.17 7.49 -9.26
N ALA A 26 -5.94 8.02 -8.05
CA ALA A 26 -4.63 7.90 -7.44
C ALA A 26 -4.69 6.57 -6.69
N GLY A 27 -4.12 5.51 -7.27
CA GLY A 27 -3.95 4.28 -6.53
C GLY A 27 -2.95 4.58 -5.41
N GLY A 28 -3.30 4.28 -4.15
CA GLY A 28 -2.35 4.30 -3.04
C GLY A 28 -1.08 3.48 -3.34
N THR A 29 -1.19 2.52 -4.27
CA THR A 29 -0.07 1.76 -4.84
C THR A 29 1.01 2.64 -5.49
N ASP A 30 0.65 3.69 -6.25
CA ASP A 30 1.64 4.51 -6.96
C ASP A 30 2.53 5.29 -5.98
N VAL A 31 1.93 5.76 -4.87
CA VAL A 31 2.66 6.42 -3.77
C VAL A 31 3.48 5.42 -2.96
N MET A 32 2.99 4.19 -2.78
CA MET A 32 3.68 3.15 -2.02
C MET A 32 4.87 2.55 -2.78
N VAL A 33 4.81 2.45 -4.12
CA VAL A 33 5.89 1.91 -4.97
C VAL A 33 7.07 2.88 -5.08
N GLU A 34 6.83 4.20 -5.15
CA GLU A 34 7.94 5.18 -5.21
C GLU A 34 8.77 5.29 -3.92
N ILE A 35 8.26 4.79 -2.79
CA ILE A 35 8.91 4.92 -1.47
C ILE A 35 9.87 3.75 -1.15
N VAL A 36 9.76 2.61 -1.85
CA VAL A 36 10.56 1.41 -1.51
C VAL A 36 11.95 1.49 -2.17
N ALA A 37 12.95 1.92 -1.40
CA ALA A 37 14.34 2.02 -1.84
C ALA A 37 15.01 0.66 -2.16
N ASP A 38 14.51 -0.46 -1.59
CA ASP A 38 15.03 -1.81 -1.77
C ASP A 38 13.92 -2.76 -2.24
N LEU A 39 13.97 -3.20 -3.51
CA LEU A 39 13.00 -4.15 -4.08
C LEU A 39 13.36 -5.60 -3.71
N PRO A 40 12.44 -6.38 -3.15
CA PRO A 40 12.69 -7.78 -2.82
C PRO A 40 12.94 -8.61 -4.08
N THR A 41 13.86 -9.56 -4.01
CA THR A 41 14.09 -10.56 -5.06
C THR A 41 13.17 -11.76 -4.88
N THR A 42 13.26 -12.72 -5.80
CA THR A 42 12.54 -14.00 -5.69
C THR A 42 12.99 -14.84 -4.50
N LEU A 43 14.20 -14.62 -3.97
CA LEU A 43 14.70 -15.32 -2.78
C LEU A 43 14.18 -14.68 -1.47
N ASP A 44 13.83 -13.40 -1.51
CA ASP A 44 13.34 -12.66 -0.34
C ASP A 44 11.82 -12.81 -0.17
N THR A 45 11.11 -13.15 -1.24
CA THR A 45 9.64 -13.22 -1.26
C THR A 45 9.16 -14.56 -0.70
N PRO A 46 8.41 -14.56 0.42
CA PRO A 46 7.88 -15.80 0.99
C PRO A 46 6.72 -16.36 0.14
N THR A 47 6.34 -17.62 0.37
CA THR A 47 5.07 -18.13 -0.15
C THR A 47 3.92 -17.37 0.50
N ILE A 48 3.02 -16.82 -0.33
CA ILE A 48 1.85 -16.05 0.11
C ILE A 48 0.60 -16.94 -0.05
N PRO A 49 0.06 -17.52 1.03
CA PRO A 49 -1.23 -18.20 0.97
C PRO A 49 -2.34 -17.18 0.72
N VAL A 50 -3.32 -17.54 -0.13
CA VAL A 50 -4.42 -16.66 -0.51
C VAL A 50 -5.74 -17.38 -0.30
N ASP A 51 -6.57 -16.83 0.58
CA ASP A 51 -7.97 -17.20 0.74
C ASP A 51 -8.86 -16.12 0.13
N VAL A 52 -9.78 -16.51 -0.74
CA VAL A 52 -10.69 -15.58 -1.42
C VAL A 52 -12.04 -15.57 -0.69
N LEU A 53 -12.44 -14.40 -0.21
CA LEU A 53 -13.74 -14.18 0.41
C LEU A 53 -14.67 -13.44 -0.56
N GLU A 54 -15.77 -14.08 -0.93
CA GLU A 54 -16.77 -13.53 -1.85
C GLU A 54 -17.89 -12.84 -1.06
N LEU A 55 -17.60 -11.62 -0.59
CA LEU A 55 -18.55 -10.80 0.16
C LEU A 55 -19.06 -9.64 -0.70
N ALA A 56 -20.22 -9.86 -1.32
CA ALA A 56 -20.83 -8.90 -2.23
C ALA A 56 -21.14 -7.55 -1.54
N ASP A 57 -20.90 -6.45 -2.24
CA ASP A 57 -21.35 -5.11 -1.85
C ASP A 57 -22.70 -4.79 -2.50
N ASP A 58 -23.75 -4.64 -1.67
CA ASP A 58 -25.11 -4.32 -2.13
C ASP A 58 -25.20 -2.96 -2.87
N HIS A 59 -24.19 -2.11 -2.73
CA HIS A 59 -24.13 -0.79 -3.36
C HIS A 59 -23.24 -0.75 -4.62
N ALA A 60 -22.55 -1.85 -4.97
CA ALA A 60 -21.67 -1.91 -6.13
C ALA A 60 -22.29 -2.74 -7.27
N PRO A 61 -22.14 -2.33 -8.54
CA PRO A 61 -22.48 -3.19 -9.68
C PRO A 61 -21.79 -4.54 -9.56
N TYR A 62 -22.57 -5.62 -9.69
CA TYR A 62 -22.11 -7.00 -9.54
C TYR A 62 -21.50 -7.35 -8.16
N GLY A 63 -21.70 -6.52 -7.13
CA GLY A 63 -21.19 -6.77 -5.79
C GLY A 63 -19.67 -6.64 -5.62
N LEU A 64 -18.98 -6.08 -6.61
CA LEU A 64 -17.51 -6.09 -6.69
C LEU A 64 -16.86 -5.10 -5.73
N ARG A 65 -15.68 -5.47 -5.21
CA ARG A 65 -14.83 -4.61 -4.39
C ARG A 65 -13.41 -4.56 -4.93
N GLY A 66 -12.74 -3.42 -4.76
CA GLY A 66 -11.31 -3.30 -5.08
C GLY A 66 -10.45 -4.06 -4.07
N VAL A 67 -9.45 -4.80 -4.57
CA VAL A 67 -8.53 -5.60 -3.73
C VAL A 67 -7.05 -5.22 -3.89
N GLY A 68 -6.70 -4.39 -4.87
CA GLY A 68 -5.29 -4.13 -5.21
C GLY A 68 -4.47 -3.48 -4.10
N GLU A 69 -5.08 -2.64 -3.26
CA GLU A 69 -4.38 -1.88 -2.22
C GLU A 69 -4.38 -2.59 -0.87
N ALA A 70 -5.42 -3.36 -0.56
CA ALA A 70 -5.63 -3.93 0.77
C ALA A 70 -4.42 -4.76 1.26
N PRO A 71 -3.81 -5.66 0.45
CA PRO A 71 -2.61 -6.40 0.85
C PRO A 71 -1.41 -5.49 1.13
N THR A 72 -1.26 -4.40 0.37
CA THR A 72 -0.16 -3.44 0.51
C THR A 72 -0.31 -2.60 1.78
N LEU A 73 -1.53 -2.26 2.17
CA LEU A 73 -1.83 -1.53 3.40
C LEU A 73 -1.61 -2.38 4.66
N SER A 74 -2.01 -3.65 4.63
CA SER A 74 -1.97 -4.52 5.81
C SER A 74 -0.62 -5.22 6.05
N SER A 75 0.19 -5.43 5.00
CA SER A 75 1.41 -6.24 5.10
C SER A 75 2.46 -5.62 6.02
N THR A 76 2.79 -4.34 5.84
CA THR A 76 3.78 -3.62 6.65
C THR A 76 3.48 -3.66 8.15
N PRO A 77 2.28 -3.27 8.64
CA PRO A 77 1.98 -3.34 10.06
C PRO A 77 1.89 -4.79 10.58
N ALA A 78 1.46 -5.76 9.78
CA ALA A 78 1.42 -7.17 10.17
C ALA A 78 2.83 -7.74 10.40
N VAL A 79 3.76 -7.48 9.48
CA VAL A 79 5.17 -7.88 9.62
C VAL A 79 5.79 -7.20 10.85
N LEU A 80 5.55 -5.90 11.04
CA LEU A 80 6.08 -5.16 12.18
C LEU A 80 5.54 -5.71 13.52
N ALA A 81 4.26 -6.06 13.58
CA ALA A 81 3.67 -6.70 14.76
C ALA A 81 4.34 -8.05 15.06
N ALA A 82 4.60 -8.87 14.05
CA ALA A 82 5.29 -10.16 14.22
C ALA A 82 6.73 -9.99 14.73
N VAL A 83 7.47 -8.99 14.22
CA VAL A 83 8.83 -8.71 14.71
C VAL A 83 8.81 -8.22 16.15
N ARG A 84 7.86 -7.34 16.52
CA ARG A 84 7.68 -6.89 17.91
C ARG A 84 7.36 -8.05 18.86
N ASP A 85 6.47 -8.95 18.45
CA ASP A 85 6.13 -10.16 19.21
C ASP A 85 7.35 -11.07 19.40
N ALA A 86 8.13 -11.30 18.34
CA ALA A 86 9.31 -12.15 18.38
C ALA A 86 10.48 -11.58 19.19
N THR A 87 10.60 -10.25 19.28
CA THR A 87 11.79 -9.58 19.86
C THR A 87 11.52 -8.85 21.17
N GLY A 88 10.26 -8.50 21.45
CA GLY A 88 9.89 -7.59 22.54
C GLY A 88 10.29 -6.13 22.34
N LEU A 89 10.89 -5.78 21.20
CA LEU A 89 11.29 -4.40 20.89
C LEU A 89 10.08 -3.57 20.44
N ALA A 90 10.08 -2.26 20.72
CA ALA A 90 8.96 -1.38 20.38
C ALA A 90 8.83 -1.12 18.86
N LEU A 91 9.95 -0.97 18.14
CA LEU A 91 10.05 -0.79 16.69
C LEU A 91 8.95 0.11 16.09
N ASP A 92 8.93 1.39 16.43
CA ASP A 92 7.86 2.36 16.09
C ASP A 92 8.02 3.04 14.71
N ARG A 93 9.04 2.64 13.95
CA ARG A 93 9.40 3.23 12.65
C ARG A 93 9.70 2.16 11.61
N THR A 94 9.37 2.47 10.37
CA THR A 94 9.71 1.68 9.18
C THR A 94 10.62 2.49 8.24
N PRO A 95 11.51 1.85 7.47
CA PRO A 95 11.79 0.41 7.45
C PRO A 95 12.56 -0.07 8.70
N VAL A 96 12.37 -1.33 9.08
CA VAL A 96 13.17 -1.98 10.14
C VAL A 96 14.42 -2.56 9.50
N ARG A 97 15.60 -2.02 9.85
CA ARG A 97 16.89 -2.51 9.38
C ARG A 97 17.51 -3.48 10.39
N PRO A 98 18.45 -4.36 9.98
CA PRO A 98 19.10 -5.30 10.90
C PRO A 98 19.71 -4.63 12.14
N GLU A 99 20.28 -3.42 11.99
CA GLU A 99 20.92 -2.67 13.07
C GLU A 99 19.93 -2.27 14.18
N HIS A 100 18.65 -2.12 13.83
CA HIS A 100 17.58 -1.85 14.79
C HIS A 100 17.28 -3.07 15.67
N LEU A 101 17.62 -4.29 15.22
CA LEU A 101 17.40 -5.53 15.96
C LEU A 101 18.62 -5.91 16.79
N THR A 102 19.83 -5.65 16.27
CA THR A 102 21.10 -5.99 16.94
C THR A 102 21.57 -4.90 17.92
N GLY A 103 20.98 -3.70 17.87
CA GLY A 103 21.42 -2.56 18.67
C GLY A 103 22.75 -1.98 18.21
N THR A 104 23.11 -2.19 16.94
CA THR A 104 24.37 -1.71 16.34
C THR A 104 24.19 -0.43 15.51
N ALA A 105 23.03 0.22 15.65
CA ALA A 105 22.71 1.51 15.03
C ALA A 105 23.37 2.68 15.76
#